data_AF-R7UNI4-F1
#
_entry.id   AF-R7UNI4-F1
#
_cell.length_a   1.000
_cell.length_b   1.000
_cell.length_c   1.000
_cell.angle_alpha   90.00
_cell.angle_beta   90.00
_cell.angle_gamma   90.00
#
_symmetry.space_group_name_H-M   'P 1'
#
loop_
_entity.id
_entity.type
_entity.pdbx_description
1 polymer ?
#
loop_
_entity_poly.entity_id
_entity_poly.type
_entity_poly.pdbx_seq_one_letter_code
_entity_poly.pdbx_strand_id
1 'polypeptide(L)'
;MASPEAAALLKRFYALQEERVETYRLFDQGYAAYLQSAPNYNFPFYRQLVHNITQTFKKISEEMIENKCKLVSEHNREDVAKYIDKIQEEEKKKLELTAKLQLAKQNAVDKKENAASYQAESTELKQQIVDVVERINEHMEELKYEAEDLLSVASS
;
A
#
# COMPACT_ATOMS: atom_id res chain seq x y z
N MET A 1 -24.84 -0.10 -21.85
CA MET A 1 -25.07 -1.01 -20.70
C MET A 1 -23.74 -1.16 -20.02
N ALA A 2 -23.67 -1.04 -18.68
CA ALA A 2 -22.41 -1.22 -17.95
C ALA A 2 -21.94 -2.67 -18.07
N SER A 3 -20.62 -2.87 -18.21
CA SER A 3 -20.01 -4.20 -18.42
C SER A 3 -19.91 -4.96 -17.08
N PRO A 4 -20.55 -6.13 -16.92
CA PRO A 4 -20.40 -6.95 -15.70
C PRO A 4 -18.96 -7.39 -15.45
N GLU A 5 -18.19 -7.58 -16.51
CA GLU A 5 -16.77 -7.93 -16.46
C GLU A 5 -15.94 -6.75 -15.93
N ALA A 6 -16.21 -5.52 -16.40
CA ALA A 6 -15.56 -4.31 -15.88
C ALA A 6 -15.86 -4.10 -14.39
N ALA A 7 -17.10 -4.35 -13.97
CA ALA A 7 -17.48 -4.29 -12.56
C ALA A 7 -16.74 -5.35 -11.72
N ALA A 8 -16.54 -6.56 -12.25
CA ALA A 8 -15.77 -7.61 -11.58
C ALA A 8 -14.28 -7.24 -11.43
N LEU A 9 -13.66 -6.66 -12.46
CA LEU A 9 -12.28 -6.16 -12.40
C LEU A 9 -12.12 -5.08 -11.33
N LEU A 10 -13.08 -4.16 -11.23
CA LEU A 10 -13.06 -3.11 -10.21
C LEU A 10 -13.27 -3.66 -8.80
N LYS A 11 -14.20 -4.60 -8.61
CA LYS A 11 -14.34 -5.32 -7.33
C LYS A 11 -13.03 -6.01 -6.93
N ARG A 12 -12.34 -6.62 -7.90
CA ARG A 12 -11.05 -7.26 -7.65
C ARG A 12 -9.99 -6.24 -7.25
N PHE A 13 -9.96 -5.06 -7.89
CA PHE A 13 -9.09 -3.96 -7.47
C PHE A 13 -9.32 -3.56 -6.00
N TYR A 14 -10.57 -3.35 -5.57
CA TYR A 14 -10.87 -3.00 -4.17
C TYR A 14 -10.42 -4.10 -3.19
N ALA A 15 -10.65 -5.37 -3.52
CA ALA A 15 -10.19 -6.49 -2.69
C ALA A 15 -8.65 -6.55 -2.59
N LEU A 16 -7.94 -6.30 -3.70
CA LEU A 16 -6.48 -6.22 -3.73
C LEU A 16 -5.96 -5.04 -2.90
N GLN A 17 -6.68 -3.92 -2.87
CA GLN A 17 -6.31 -2.76 -2.05
C GLN A 17 -6.54 -3.03 -0.56
N GLU A 18 -7.58 -3.77 -0.19
CA GLU A 18 -7.78 -4.25 1.18
C GLU A 18 -6.68 -5.22 1.60
N GLU A 19 -6.33 -6.19 0.74
CA GLU A 19 -5.20 -7.11 0.95
C GLU A 19 -3.88 -6.36 1.17
N ARG A 20 -3.66 -5.27 0.42
CA ARG A 20 -2.49 -4.40 0.55
C ARG A 20 -2.46 -3.71 1.92
N VAL A 21 -3.57 -3.15 2.37
CA VAL A 21 -3.69 -2.51 3.70
C VAL A 21 -3.38 -3.51 4.81
N GLU A 22 -3.92 -4.72 4.72
CA GLU A 22 -3.64 -5.78 5.69
C GLU A 22 -2.16 -6.21 5.67
N THR A 23 -1.55 -6.27 4.48
CA THR A 23 -0.13 -6.57 4.30
C THR A 23 0.76 -5.53 5.01
N TYR A 24 0.44 -4.24 4.91
CA TYR A 24 1.13 -3.19 5.69
C TYR A 24 0.97 -3.40 7.20
N ARG A 25 -0.24 -3.73 7.66
CA ARG A 25 -0.52 -3.98 9.08
C ARG A 25 0.33 -5.12 9.64
N LEU A 26 0.44 -6.23 8.90
CA LEU A 26 1.30 -7.36 9.24
C LEU A 26 2.78 -6.97 9.25
N PHE A 27 3.20 -6.17 8.27
CA PHE A 27 4.58 -5.71 8.19
C PHE A 27 4.97 -4.84 9.39
N ASP A 28 4.11 -3.90 9.78
CA ASP A 28 4.33 -3.03 10.94
C ASP A 28 4.38 -3.82 12.25
N GLN A 29 3.50 -4.80 12.42
CA GLN A 29 3.48 -5.66 13.61
C GLN A 29 4.74 -6.52 13.71
N GLY A 30 5.13 -7.16 12.63
CA GLY A 30 6.33 -8.00 12.62
C GLY A 30 7.60 -7.19 12.78
N TYR A 31 7.65 -5.95 12.26
CA TYR A 31 8.74 -5.02 12.52
C TYR A 31 8.79 -4.55 13.98
N ALA A 32 7.64 -4.26 14.61
CA ALA A 32 7.58 -3.91 16.02
C ALA A 32 8.10 -5.06 16.91
N ALA A 33 7.70 -6.30 16.61
CA ALA A 33 8.21 -7.49 17.30
C ALA A 33 9.73 -7.67 17.10
N TYR A 34 10.22 -7.42 15.89
CA TYR A 34 11.66 -7.43 15.59
C TYR A 34 12.42 -6.37 16.43
N LEU A 35 11.95 -5.12 16.48
CA LEU A 35 12.58 -4.08 17.28
C LEU A 35 12.59 -4.39 18.78
N GLN A 36 11.53 -5.00 19.30
CA GLN A 36 11.44 -5.40 20.71
C GLN A 36 12.47 -6.47 21.11
N SER A 37 13.01 -7.22 20.14
CA SER A 37 14.07 -8.21 20.39
C SER A 37 15.46 -7.60 20.60
N ALA A 38 15.61 -6.27 20.54
CA ALA A 38 16.88 -5.59 20.80
C ALA A 38 17.46 -5.93 22.19
N PRO A 39 18.79 -6.09 22.31
CA PRO A 39 19.80 -6.00 21.25
C PRO A 39 19.95 -7.29 20.43
N ASN A 40 19.34 -8.40 20.86
CA ASN A 40 19.46 -9.72 20.23
C ASN A 40 18.42 -9.92 19.14
N TYR A 41 18.53 -9.11 18.09
CA TYR A 41 17.60 -9.10 16.97
C TYR A 41 17.35 -10.48 16.36
N ASN A 42 16.07 -10.85 16.18
CA ASN A 42 15.69 -12.05 15.44
C ASN A 42 15.70 -11.80 13.92
N PHE A 43 16.91 -11.66 13.37
CA PHE A 43 17.11 -11.43 11.93
C PHE A 43 16.52 -12.52 11.03
N PRO A 44 16.63 -13.83 11.33
CA PRO A 44 16.05 -14.87 10.49
C PRO A 44 14.53 -14.72 10.33
N PHE A 45 13.82 -14.47 11.44
CA PHE A 45 12.37 -14.23 11.41
C PHE A 45 12.03 -13.01 10.57
N TYR A 46 12.69 -11.87 10.84
CA TYR A 46 12.36 -10.62 10.17
C TYR A 46 12.72 -10.65 8.67
N ARG A 47 13.82 -11.29 8.29
CA ARG A 47 14.17 -11.51 6.87
C ARG A 47 13.11 -12.33 6.15
N GLN A 48 12.60 -13.39 6.77
CA GLN A 48 11.53 -14.20 6.18
C GLN A 48 10.23 -13.40 6.04
N LEU A 49 9.89 -12.59 7.04
CA LEU A 49 8.74 -11.69 6.97
C LEU A 49 8.88 -10.70 5.80
N VAL A 50 10.01 -10.00 5.70
CA VAL A 50 10.27 -9.05 4.61
C VAL A 50 10.15 -9.74 3.24
N HIS A 51 10.67 -10.95 3.10
CA HIS A 51 10.52 -11.73 1.88
C HIS A 51 9.06 -11.99 1.53
N ASN A 52 8.28 -12.51 2.48
CA ASN A 52 6.86 -12.83 2.28
C ASN A 52 6.06 -11.56 1.91
N ILE A 53 6.25 -10.48 2.67
CA ILE A 53 5.58 -9.19 2.43
C ILE A 53 5.94 -8.63 1.05
N THR A 54 7.21 -8.71 0.66
CA THR A 54 7.67 -8.26 -0.68
C THR A 54 6.98 -9.06 -1.79
N GLN A 55 6.85 -10.38 -1.63
CA GLN A 55 6.15 -11.21 -2.61
C GLN A 55 4.66 -10.86 -2.70
N THR A 56 3.99 -10.64 -1.55
CA THR A 56 2.59 -10.22 -1.52
C THR A 56 2.38 -8.88 -2.22
N PHE A 57 3.18 -7.84 -1.89
CA PHE A 57 3.08 -6.55 -2.57
C PHE A 57 3.33 -6.64 -4.07
N LYS A 58 4.31 -7.46 -4.49
CA LYS A 58 4.59 -7.70 -5.90
C LYS A 58 3.37 -8.30 -6.61
N LYS A 59 2.81 -9.38 -6.06
CA LYS A 59 1.63 -10.06 -6.63
C LYS A 59 0.43 -9.12 -6.74
N ILE A 60 0.15 -8.35 -5.68
CA ILE A 60 -0.92 -7.36 -5.68
C ILE A 60 -0.72 -6.34 -6.81
N SER A 61 0.50 -5.84 -6.96
CA SER A 61 0.81 -4.80 -7.96
C SER A 61 0.71 -5.33 -9.38
N GLU A 62 1.19 -6.55 -9.63
CA GLU A 62 1.05 -7.24 -10.93
C GLU A 62 -0.42 -7.43 -11.30
N GLU A 63 -1.23 -7.94 -10.37
CA GLU A 63 -2.66 -8.18 -10.63
C GLU A 63 -3.47 -6.88 -10.80
N MET A 64 -3.13 -5.81 -10.06
CA MET A 64 -3.75 -4.50 -10.28
C MET A 64 -3.40 -3.92 -11.65
N ILE A 65 -2.17 -4.11 -12.15
CA ILE A 65 -1.77 -3.71 -13.50
C ILE A 65 -2.58 -4.48 -14.54
N GLU A 66 -2.73 -5.80 -14.37
CA GLU A 66 -3.54 -6.62 -15.27
C GLU A 66 -5.01 -6.16 -15.30
N ASN A 67 -5.62 -5.92 -14.14
CA ASN A 67 -7.01 -5.43 -14.06
C ASN A 67 -7.16 -4.08 -14.75
N LYS A 68 -6.23 -3.15 -14.52
CA LYS A 68 -6.20 -1.85 -15.18
C LYS A 68 -6.09 -1.99 -16.69
N CYS A 69 -5.17 -2.82 -17.18
CA CYS A 69 -4.97 -3.02 -18.62
C CYS A 69 -6.27 -3.51 -19.29
N LYS A 70 -6.96 -4.48 -18.69
CA LYS A 70 -8.26 -4.98 -19.19
C LYS A 70 -9.36 -3.92 -19.17
N LEU A 71 -9.45 -3.12 -18.10
CA LEU A 71 -10.38 -2.00 -18.02
C LEU A 71 -10.21 -1.03 -19.21
N VAL A 72 -8.97 -0.74 -19.61
CA VAL A 72 -8.68 0.10 -20.77
C VAL A 72 -8.95 -0.65 -22.08
N SER A 73 -8.29 -1.79 -22.32
CA SER A 73 -8.27 -2.45 -23.63
C SER A 73 -9.58 -3.14 -24.02
N GLU A 74 -10.35 -3.62 -23.05
CA GLU A 74 -11.57 -4.41 -23.30
C GLU A 74 -12.85 -3.63 -22.99
N HIS A 75 -12.76 -2.60 -22.14
CA HIS A 75 -13.93 -1.86 -21.66
C HIS A 75 -13.87 -0.34 -21.87
N ASN A 76 -12.78 0.19 -22.43
CA ASN A 76 -12.58 1.62 -22.70
C ASN A 76 -12.75 2.50 -21.44
N ARG A 77 -12.36 2.00 -20.26
CA ARG A 77 -12.47 2.68 -18.97
C ARG A 77 -11.15 3.38 -18.56
N GLU A 78 -10.70 4.29 -19.41
CA GLU A 78 -9.53 5.14 -19.13
C GLU A 78 -9.76 6.10 -17.95
N ASP A 79 -11.01 6.54 -17.79
CA ASP A 79 -11.52 7.35 -16.68
C ASP A 79 -11.32 6.69 -15.31
N VAL A 80 -11.45 5.36 -15.24
CA VAL A 80 -11.21 4.56 -14.02
C VAL A 80 -9.72 4.24 -13.88
N ALA A 81 -9.09 3.83 -14.98
CA ALA A 81 -7.69 3.40 -14.99
C ALA A 81 -6.73 4.49 -14.51
N LYS A 82 -6.98 5.77 -14.85
CA LYS A 82 -6.15 6.90 -14.40
C LYS A 82 -6.04 7.01 -12.88
N TYR A 83 -7.10 6.68 -12.13
CA TYR A 83 -7.06 6.72 -10.66
C TYR A 83 -6.38 5.49 -10.08
N ILE A 84 -6.53 4.31 -10.70
CA ILE A 84 -5.77 3.11 -10.33
C ILE A 84 -4.27 3.40 -10.42
N ASP A 85 -3.81 4.08 -11.47
CA ASP A 85 -2.39 4.47 -11.60
C ASP A 85 -1.95 5.45 -10.52
N LYS A 86 -2.73 6.49 -10.23
CA LYS A 86 -2.42 7.42 -9.12
C LYS A 86 -2.33 6.71 -7.76
N ILE A 87 -3.23 5.76 -7.50
CA ILE A 87 -3.21 4.96 -6.27
C ILE A 87 -1.95 4.08 -6.21
N GLN A 88 -1.53 3.49 -7.33
CA GLN A 88 -0.27 2.73 -7.39
C GLN A 88 0.95 3.59 -7.11
N GLU A 89 1.00 4.80 -7.65
CA GLU A 89 2.10 5.75 -7.44
C GLU A 89 2.21 6.15 -5.97
N GLU A 90 1.11 6.51 -5.33
CA GLU A 90 1.10 6.85 -3.90
C GLU A 90 1.41 5.62 -3.02
N GLU A 91 0.94 4.43 -3.39
CA GLU A 91 1.26 3.19 -2.66
C GLU A 91 2.73 2.81 -2.75
N LYS A 92 3.37 3.04 -3.90
CA LYS A 92 4.82 2.92 -4.05
C LYS A 92 5.54 3.90 -3.12
N LYS A 93 5.12 5.17 -3.10
CA LYS A 93 5.69 6.20 -2.21
C LYS A 93 5.52 5.83 -0.73
N LYS A 94 4.36 5.30 -0.35
CA LYS A 94 4.07 4.82 1.01
C LYS A 94 5.02 3.69 1.43
N LEU A 95 5.29 2.74 0.54
CA LEU A 95 6.21 1.63 0.81
C LEU A 95 7.64 2.13 1.03
N GLU A 96 8.10 3.06 0.19
CA GLU A 96 9.43 3.68 0.30
C GLU A 96 9.59 4.45 1.63
N LEU A 97 8.58 5.23 2.02
CA LEU A 97 8.58 5.96 3.28
C LEU A 97 8.50 5.02 4.49
N THR A 98 7.72 3.93 4.40
CA THR A 98 7.66 2.90 5.45
C THR A 98 9.03 2.28 5.69
N ALA A 99 9.76 1.94 4.62
CA ALA A 99 11.12 1.39 4.74
C ALA A 99 12.08 2.40 5.40
N LYS A 100 12.04 3.68 5.01
CA LYS A 100 12.84 4.74 5.65
C LYS A 100 12.48 4.90 7.13
N LEU A 101 11.20 4.88 7.48
CA LEU A 101 10.73 4.99 8.85
C LEU A 101 11.25 3.84 9.72
N GLN A 102 11.26 2.62 9.19
CA GLN A 102 11.85 1.48 9.88
C GLN A 102 13.36 1.68 10.10
N LEU A 103 14.12 2.15 9.11
CA LEU A 103 15.54 2.43 9.31
C LEU A 103 15.78 3.52 10.38
N ALA A 104 15.02 4.61 10.35
CA ALA A 104 15.12 5.69 11.34
C ALA A 104 14.79 5.19 12.77
N LYS A 105 13.71 4.40 12.92
CA LYS A 105 13.35 3.81 14.22
C LYS A 105 14.41 2.86 14.75
N GLN A 106 14.99 2.02 13.90
CA GLN A 106 16.06 1.12 14.32
C GLN A 106 17.32 1.91 14.73
N ASN A 107 17.72 2.92 13.95
CA ASN A 107 18.85 3.79 14.30
C ASN A 107 18.64 4.53 15.63
N ALA A 108 17.42 4.94 15.96
CA ALA A 108 17.11 5.55 17.25
C ALA A 108 17.33 4.60 18.43
N VAL A 109 17.15 3.28 18.24
CA VAL A 109 17.41 2.25 19.25
C VAL A 109 18.91 1.93 19.33
N ASP A 110 19.56 1.75 18.17
CA ASP A 110 20.96 1.32 18.09
C ASP A 110 21.97 2.44 18.40
N LYS A 111 21.70 3.68 17.97
CA LYS A 111 22.63 4.81 18.05
C LYS A 111 22.15 5.88 19.04
N LYS A 112 22.26 5.56 20.33
CA LYS A 112 21.75 6.40 21.43
C LYS A 112 22.27 7.84 21.43
N GLU A 113 23.49 8.09 20.97
CA GLU A 113 24.10 9.42 20.87
C GLU A 113 23.35 10.37 19.92
N ASN A 114 22.66 9.84 18.91
CA ASN A 114 21.91 10.61 17.90
C ASN A 114 20.40 10.30 17.94
N ALA A 115 19.92 9.68 19.03
CA ALA A 115 18.54 9.21 19.13
C ALA A 115 17.50 10.33 18.91
N ALA A 116 17.76 11.55 19.40
CA ALA A 116 16.86 12.69 19.22
C ALA A 116 16.69 13.06 17.73
N SER A 117 17.77 13.00 16.94
CA SER A 117 17.72 13.27 15.50
C SER A 117 16.89 12.21 14.76
N TYR A 118 17.13 10.93 15.04
CA TYR A 118 16.39 9.84 14.40
C TYR A 118 14.91 9.80 14.84
N GLN A 119 14.59 10.27 16.05
CA GLN A 119 13.21 10.44 16.51
C GLN A 119 12.49 11.58 15.77
N ALA A 120 13.17 12.71 15.55
CA ALA A 120 12.62 13.80 14.74
C ALA A 120 12.36 13.33 13.29
N GLU A 121 13.34 12.66 12.66
CA GLU A 121 13.20 12.07 11.33
C GLU A 121 12.03 11.05 11.28
N SER A 122 11.92 10.17 12.28
CA SER A 122 10.82 9.21 12.36
C SER A 122 9.45 9.90 12.50
N THR A 123 9.39 11.07 13.11
CA THR A 123 8.14 11.84 13.27
C THR A 123 7.75 12.49 11.95
N GLU A 124 8.70 13.08 11.25
CA GLU A 124 8.50 13.64 9.90
C GLU A 124 8.05 12.57 8.90
N LEU A 125 8.73 11.42 8.87
CA LEU A 125 8.38 10.30 7.99
C LEU A 125 6.98 9.76 8.28
N LYS A 126 6.56 9.71 9.56
CA LYS A 126 5.18 9.35 9.90
C LYS A 126 4.17 10.35 9.34
N GLN A 127 4.44 11.64 9.45
CA GLN A 127 3.56 12.66 8.87
C GLN A 127 3.48 12.51 7.35
N GLN A 128 4.60 12.34 6.66
CA GLN A 128 4.60 12.11 5.22
C GLN A 128 3.80 10.85 4.82
N ILE A 129 3.84 9.79 5.62
CA ILE A 129 3.01 8.58 5.40
C ILE A 129 1.52 8.90 5.58
N VAL A 130 1.15 9.67 6.61
CA VAL A 130 -0.24 10.12 6.81
C VAL A 130 -0.72 10.89 5.58
N ASP A 131 0.05 11.86 5.10
CA ASP A 131 -0.31 12.66 3.92
C ASP A 131 -0.44 11.80 2.65
N VAL A 132 0.39 10.76 2.49
CA VAL A 132 0.27 9.79 1.39
C VAL A 132 -1.02 8.98 1.51
N VAL A 133 -1.37 8.52 2.72
CA VAL A 133 -2.61 7.77 2.95
C VAL A 133 -3.83 8.63 2.66
N GLU A 134 -3.82 9.91 3.02
CA GLU A 134 -4.87 10.86 2.68
C GLU A 134 -5.05 10.97 1.16
N ARG A 135 -3.96 11.16 0.39
CA ARG A 135 -4.02 11.18 -1.08
C ARG A 135 -4.51 9.87 -1.69
N ILE A 136 -4.13 8.72 -1.13
CA ILE A 136 -4.67 7.43 -1.56
C ILE A 136 -6.19 7.41 -1.37
N ASN A 137 -6.68 7.84 -0.21
CA ASN A 137 -8.11 7.86 0.09
C ASN A 137 -8.87 8.82 -0.83
N GLU A 138 -8.32 10.01 -1.10
CA GLU A 138 -8.89 10.95 -2.09
C GLU A 138 -9.01 10.29 -3.47
N HIS A 139 -7.96 9.62 -3.95
CA HIS A 139 -8.02 8.92 -5.24
C HIS A 139 -8.98 7.73 -5.24
N MET A 140 -9.15 7.05 -4.11
CA MET A 140 -10.14 5.97 -3.95
C MET A 140 -11.58 6.50 -4.02
N GLU A 141 -11.83 7.70 -3.47
CA GLU A 141 -13.13 8.37 -3.56
C GLU A 141 -13.42 8.82 -5.00
N GLU A 142 -12.48 9.49 -5.65
CA GLU A 142 -12.60 9.89 -7.07
C GLU A 142 -12.84 8.69 -7.99
N LEU A 143 -12.10 7.59 -7.77
CA LEU A 143 -12.31 6.32 -8.46
C LEU A 143 -13.75 5.81 -8.28
N LYS A 144 -14.28 5.88 -7.05
CA LYS A 144 -15.63 5.42 -6.74
C LYS A 144 -16.69 6.27 -7.47
N TYR A 145 -16.49 7.58 -7.54
CA TYR A 145 -17.39 8.47 -8.28
C TYR A 145 -17.37 8.15 -9.78
N GLU A 146 -16.19 7.99 -10.37
CA GLU A 146 -16.07 7.76 -11.81
C GLU A 146 -16.55 6.36 -12.20
N ALA A 147 -16.52 5.41 -11.28
CA ALA A 147 -17.01 4.06 -11.48
C ALA A 147 -18.44 3.79 -10.96
N GLU A 148 -19.23 4.83 -10.64
CA GLU A 148 -20.59 4.68 -10.10
C GLU A 148 -21.48 3.80 -11.00
N ASP A 149 -21.34 3.94 -12.32
CA ASP A 149 -22.07 3.16 -13.32
C ASP A 149 -21.74 1.66 -13.29
N LEU A 150 -20.50 1.29 -12.94
CA LEU A 150 -20.07 -0.11 -12.77
C LEU A 150 -20.51 -0.67 -11.42
N LEU A 151 -20.46 0.16 -10.38
CA LEU A 151 -20.74 -0.23 -9.01
C LEU A 151 -22.25 -0.39 -8.76
N SER A 152 -23.09 0.40 -9.44
CA SER A 152 -24.56 0.31 -9.34
C SER A 152 -25.14 -0.99 -9.92
N VAL A 153 -24.53 -1.55 -10.97
CA VAL A 153 -24.93 -2.84 -11.55
C VAL A 153 -24.53 -4.03 -10.68
N ALA A 154 -23.53 -3.85 -9.82
CA ALA A 154 -23.00 -4.89 -8.95
C ALA A 154 -23.85 -5.20 -7.70
N SER A 155 -24.89 -4.40 -7.43
CA SER A 155 -25.84 -4.55 -6.32
C SER A 155 -27.21 -5.09 -6.74
N SER A 156 -27.38 -5.41 -8.03
CA SER A 156 -28.57 -6.07 -8.60
C SER A 156 -28.27 -7.52 -8.94
#